data_AF-A0A1J1JDF8-F1
#
_entry.id   AF-A0A1J1JDF8-F1
#
_cell.length_a   1.000
_cell.length_b   1.000
_cell.length_c   1.000
_cell.angle_alpha   90.00
_cell.angle_beta   90.00
_cell.angle_gamma   90.00
#
_symmetry.space_group_name_H-M   'P 1'
#
loop_
_entity.id
_entity.type
_entity.pdbx_description
1 polymer ?
#
loop_
_entity_poly.entity_id
_entity_poly.type
_entity_poly.pdbx_seq_one_letter_code
_entity_poly.pdbx_strand_id
1 'polypeptide(L)' 'MLNYKGYTAQIEVDVDAGILFGQVLDINDVITFKGKTVEEIRQEFKNSIDDYLEFCHELGLSDKT' A
#
# COMPACT_ATOMS: atom_id res chain seq x y z
N MET A 1 -10.27 -5.72 2.28
CA MET A 1 -9.02 -6.16 1.63
C MET A 1 -8.93 -5.50 0.27
N LEU A 2 -7.81 -4.85 -0.04
CA LEU A 2 -7.55 -4.28 -1.36
C LEU A 2 -6.65 -5.20 -2.18
N ASN A 3 -6.73 -5.10 -3.50
CA ASN A 3 -5.84 -5.78 -4.43
C ASN A 3 -5.47 -4.88 -5.61
N TYR A 4 -4.20 -4.86 -5.98
CA TYR A 4 -3.69 -4.13 -7.14
C TYR A 4 -2.35 -4.72 -7.60
N LYS A 5 -2.18 -4.96 -8.91
CA LYS A 5 -0.97 -5.57 -9.51
C LYS A 5 -0.49 -6.85 -8.79
N GLY A 6 -1.41 -7.63 -8.23
CA GLY A 6 -1.08 -8.85 -7.50
C GLY A 6 -0.52 -8.63 -6.09
N TYR A 7 -0.64 -7.42 -5.55
CA TYR A 7 -0.41 -7.12 -4.14
C TYR A 7 -1.75 -6.99 -3.42
N THR A 8 -1.78 -7.45 -2.18
CA THR A 8 -2.92 -7.32 -1.27
C THR A 8 -2.57 -6.41 -0.11
N ALA A 9 -3.59 -5.72 0.39
CA ALA A 9 -3.46 -4.90 1.57
C ALA A 9 -4.66 -5.05 2.51
N GLN A 10 -4.36 -4.97 3.80
CA GLN A 10 -5.36 -4.81 4.85
C GLN A 10 -5.62 -3.32 5.11
N ILE A 11 -6.83 -3.03 5.59
CA ILE A 11 -7.22 -1.69 6.04
C ILE A 11 -7.79 -1.82 7.44
N GLU A 12 -7.31 -0.95 8.32
CA GLU A 12 -7.82 -0.77 9.67
C GLU A 12 -8.36 0.66 9.83
N VAL A 13 -9.32 0.83 10.73
CA VAL A 13 -9.82 2.16 11.09
C VAL A 13 -9.07 2.60 12.33
N ASP A 14 -8.31 3.69 12.20
CA ASP A 14 -7.72 4.37 13.34
C ASP A 14 -8.72 5.42 13.84
N VAL A 15 -9.42 5.07 14.94
CA VAL A 15 -10.49 5.89 15.51
C VAL A 15 -9.94 7.16 16.15
N ASP A 16 -8.78 7.08 16.79
CA ASP A 16 -8.17 8.22 17.48
C ASP A 16 -7.65 9.25 16.48
N ALA A 17 -7.08 8.80 15.36
CA ALA A 17 -6.64 9.67 14.28
C ALA A 17 -7.76 10.05 13.28
N GLY A 18 -8.89 9.34 13.29
CA GLY A 18 -10.01 9.57 12.37
C GLY A 18 -9.65 9.27 10.90
N ILE A 19 -8.87 8.21 10.67
CA ILE A 19 -8.39 7.82 9.34
C ILE A 19 -8.55 6.31 9.10
N LEU A 20 -8.45 5.94 7.82
CA LEU A 20 -8.19 4.58 7.40
C LEU A 20 -6.68 4.41 7.26
N PHE A 21 -6.14 3.36 7.89
CA PHE A 21 -4.74 2.97 7.79
C PHE A 21 -4.63 1.68 6.98
N GLY A 22 -3.70 1.63 6.03
CA GLY A 22 -3.49 0.46 5.19
C GLY A 22 -2.05 -0.03 5.22
N GLN A 23 -1.89 -1.34 5.10
CA GLN A 23 -0.59 -2.02 5.03
C GLN A 23 -0.63 -3.12 3.96
N VAL A 24 0.42 -3.15 3.13
CA VAL A 24 0.64 -4.20 2.11
C VAL A 24 1.13 -5.48 2.78
N LEU A 25 0.63 -6.64 2.35
CA LEU A 25 0.89 -7.93 3.00
C LEU A 25 1.88 -8.84 2.25
N ASP A 26 2.00 -8.69 0.92
CA ASP A 26 2.69 -9.65 0.06
C ASP A 26 4.14 -9.27 -0.26
N ILE A 27 4.83 -8.61 0.67
CA ILE A 27 6.21 -8.11 0.52
C ILE A 27 7.00 -8.21 1.82
N ASN A 28 8.32 -8.29 1.71
CA ASN A 28 9.23 -8.22 2.86
C ASN A 28 9.50 -6.78 3.34
N ASP A 29 9.24 -5.78 2.49
CA ASP A 29 9.28 -4.38 2.85
C ASP A 29 8.01 -3.94 3.59
N VAL A 30 8.10 -2.80 4.28
CA VAL A 30 6.93 -2.21 4.94
C VAL A 30 6.42 -1.03 4.11
N ILE A 31 5.30 -1.27 3.42
CA ILE A 31 4.55 -0.22 2.73
C ILE A 31 3.26 0.05 3.50
N THR A 32 3.08 1.30 3.90
CA THR A 32 1.88 1.79 4.58
C THR A 32 1.31 3.00 3.87
N PHE A 33 0.00 3.13 3.88
CA PHE A 33 -0.73 4.22 3.26
C PHE A 33 -1.94 4.60 4.10
N LYS A 34 -2.49 5.79 3.90
CA LYS A 34 -3.57 6.34 4.72
C LYS A 34 -4.58 7.09 3.85
N GLY A 35 -5.82 7.17 4.30
CA GLY A 35 -6.84 8.00 3.65
C GLY A 35 -7.98 8.33 4.60
N LYS A 36 -8.70 9.42 4.35
CA LYS A 36 -9.90 9.80 5.12
C LYS A 36 -11.17 9.19 4.55
N THR A 37 -11.13 8.78 3.28
CA THR A 37 -12.24 8.15 2.57
C THR A 37 -11.80 6.84 1.94
N VAL A 38 -12.79 6.02 1.54
CA VAL A 38 -12.54 4.77 0.83
C VAL A 38 -11.85 5.02 -0.52
N GLU A 39 -12.22 6.10 -1.18
CA GLU A 39 -11.67 6.54 -2.47
C GLU A 39 -10.20 6.95 -2.30
N GLU A 40 -9.90 7.79 -1.31
CA GLU A 40 -8.53 8.22 -1.01
C GLU A 40 -7.63 7.03 -0.68
N ILE A 41 -8.04 6.17 0.25
CA ILE A 41 -7.17 5.06 0.66
C ILE A 41 -6.94 4.06 -0.49
N ARG A 42 -7.91 3.90 -1.40
CA ARG A 42 -7.74 3.07 -2.61
C ARG A 42 -6.77 3.69 -3.60
N GLN A 43 -6.76 5.02 -3.72
CA GLN A 43 -5.81 5.72 -4.58
C GLN A 43 -4.41 5.67 -3.98
N GLU A 44 -4.27 5.96 -2.68
CA GLU A 44 -2.98 5.93 -1.98
C GLU A 44 -2.36 4.53 -1.96
N PHE A 45 -3.18 3.48 -1.86
CA PHE A 45 -2.71 2.10 -2.05
C PHE A 45 -2.06 1.90 -3.44
N LYS A 46 -2.73 2.34 -4.51
CA LYS A 46 -2.21 2.18 -5.87
C LYS A 46 -0.92 2.97 -6.07
N ASN A 47 -0.91 4.23 -5.63
CA ASN A 47 0.27 5.09 -5.70
C ASN A 47 1.45 4.44 -4.97
N SER A 48 1.23 3.96 -3.74
CA SER A 48 2.28 3.32 -2.94
C SER A 48 2.86 2.06 -3.60
N ILE A 49 2.02 1.28 -4.30
CA ILE A 49 2.49 0.10 -5.06
C ILE A 49 3.24 0.52 -6.32
N ASP A 50 2.75 1.53 -7.05
CA ASP A 50 3.40 2.03 -8.25
C ASP A 50 4.79 2.61 -7.94
N ASP A 51 4.88 3.45 -6.90
CA ASP A 51 6.13 4.04 -6.43
C ASP A 51 7.12 2.95 -5.97
N TYR A 52 6.64 1.90 -5.29
CA TYR A 52 7.49 0.78 -4.87
C TYR A 52 8.04 -0.02 -6.04
N LEU A 53 7.22 -0.28 -7.05
CA LEU A 53 7.66 -1.00 -8.25
C LEU A 53 8.66 -0.17 -9.05
N GLU A 54 8.46 1.13 -9.16
CA GLU A 54 9.41 2.04 -9.79
C GLU A 54 10.75 2.04 -9.03
N PHE A 55 10.71 2.18 -7.70
CA PHE A 55 11.89 2.10 -6.84
C PHE A 55 12.64 0.77 -6.99
N CYS A 56 11.94 -0.37 -6.99
CA CYS A 56 12.55 -1.69 -7.19
C CYS A 56 13.23 -1.78 -8.56
N HIS A 57 12.57 -1.27 -9.61
CA HIS A 57 13.11 -1.24 -10.96
C HIS A 57 14.38 -0.38 -11.05
N GLU A 58 14.40 0.80 -10.44
CA GLU A 58 15.57 1.68 -10.42
C GLU A 58 16.79 1.05 -9.71
N LEU A 59 16.55 0.25 -8.67
CA LEU A 59 17.61 -0.43 -7.91
C LEU A 59 17.98 -1.82 -8.46
N GLY A 60 17.26 -2.33 -9.46
CA GLY A 60 17.44 -3.69 -9.98
C GLY A 60 17.08 -4.77 -8.95
N LEU A 61 16.15 -4.48 -8.04
CA LEU A 61 15.66 -5.39 -7.00
C LEU A 61 14.46 -6.19 -7.50
N SER A 62 14.28 -7.38 -6.95
CA SER A 62 13.05 -8.15 -7.09
C SER A 62 12.01 -7.69 -6.07
N ASP A 63 10.78 -7.51 -6.53
CA ASP A 63 9.67 -6.85 -5.84
C ASP A 63 8.90 -7.74 -4.86
N LYS A 64 9.27 -9.02 -4.73
CA LYS A 64 8.56 -10.05 -3.93
C LYS A 64 9.45 -11.16 -3.32
N THR A 65 10.76 -10.94 -3.19
CA THR A 65 11.68 -11.99 -2.69
C THR A 65 11.78 -11.96 -1.19
#